data_AF-X1LPD4-F1
#
_entry.id   AF-X1LPD4-F1
#
_cell.length_a   1.000
_cell.length_b   1.000
_cell.length_c   1.000
_cell.angle_alpha   90.00
_cell.angle_beta   90.00
_cell.angle_gamma   90.00
#
_symmetry.space_group_name_H-M   'P 1'
#
loop_
_entity.id
_entity.type
_entity.pdbx_description
1 polymer ?
#
loop_
_entity_poly.entity_id
_entity_poly.type
_entity_poly.pdbx_seq_one_letter_code
_entity_poly.pdbx_strand_id
1 'polypeptide(L)'
;MFNLSNQEKITIIFLLIMIIIVLGVILYKNFNFEENFTINPPVNSLEDSPTVRIEVPPVIIHISGAVKNPGVYQLKSTDRVIDAVKIAGGAIEEANLDAINLAALLRDG
;
A
#
# COMPACT_ATOMS: atom_id res chain seq x y z
N MET A 1 -19.60 -37.77 -19.23
CA MET A 1 -20.57 -36.95 -18.46
C MET A 1 -20.68 -37.59 -17.08
N PHE A 2 -19.91 -37.10 -16.10
CA PHE A 2 -19.84 -37.72 -14.77
C PHE A 2 -21.18 -37.56 -14.06
N ASN A 3 -21.93 -38.64 -13.91
CA ASN A 3 -23.24 -38.62 -13.27
C ASN A 3 -23.05 -38.79 -11.75
N LEU A 4 -22.64 -37.71 -11.09
CA LEU A 4 -22.34 -37.67 -9.65
C LEU A 4 -23.63 -37.72 -8.82
N SER A 5 -23.63 -38.55 -7.78
CA SER A 5 -24.71 -38.64 -6.79
C SER A 5 -24.85 -37.33 -6.01
N ASN A 6 -26.05 -37.06 -5.49
CA ASN A 6 -26.30 -35.84 -4.72
C ASN A 6 -25.38 -35.72 -3.50
N GLN A 7 -24.96 -36.85 -2.90
CA GLN A 7 -24.00 -36.85 -1.79
C GLN A 7 -22.58 -36.44 -2.24
N GLU A 8 -22.14 -36.89 -3.42
CA GLU A 8 -20.83 -36.53 -3.98
C GLU A 8 -20.77 -35.04 -4.36
N LYS A 9 -21.87 -34.49 -4.88
CA LYS A 9 -21.99 -33.06 -5.18
C LYS A 9 -21.85 -32.20 -3.92
N ILE A 10 -22.52 -32.59 -2.83
CA ILE A 10 -22.44 -31.86 -1.55
C ILE A 10 -21.00 -31.88 -1.01
N THR A 11 -20.33 -33.03 -1.06
CA THR A 11 -18.93 -33.16 -0.63
C THR A 11 -18.00 -32.27 -1.45
N ILE A 12 -18.19 -32.20 -2.78
CA ILE A 12 -17.39 -31.36 -3.66
C ILE A 12 -17.61 -29.87 -3.37
N ILE A 13 -18.87 -29.45 -3.14
CA ILE A 13 -19.18 -28.05 -2.81
C ILE A 13 -18.52 -27.65 -1.50
N PHE A 14 -18.60 -28.50 -0.47
CA PHE A 14 -17.97 -28.23 0.81
C PHE A 14 -16.45 -28.11 0.68
N LEU A 15 -15.82 -29.00 -0.08
CA LEU A 15 -14.38 -28.98 -0.35
C LEU A 15 -13.97 -27.70 -1.11
N LEU A 16 -14.78 -27.27 -2.07
CA LEU A 16 -14.54 -26.04 -2.84
C LEU A 16 -14.63 -24.79 -1.97
N ILE A 17 -15.61 -24.72 -1.07
CA ILE A 17 -15.73 -23.62 -0.10
C ILE A 17 -14.52 -23.61 0.85
N MET A 18 -14.09 -24.77 1.34
CA MET A 18 -12.91 -24.90 2.21
C MET A 18 -11.65 -24.40 1.50
N ILE A 19 -11.46 -24.76 0.23
CA ILE A 19 -10.36 -24.26 -0.61
C ILE A 19 -10.42 -22.74 -0.75
N ILE A 20 -11.59 -22.16 -1.05
CA ILE A 20 -11.74 -20.71 -1.23
C ILE A 20 -11.40 -19.96 0.06
N ILE A 21 -11.84 -20.48 1.21
CA ILE A 21 -11.53 -19.88 2.52
C ILE A 21 -10.02 -19.93 2.79
N VAL A 22 -9.38 -21.08 2.56
CA VAL A 22 -7.92 -21.22 2.73
C VAL A 22 -7.17 -20.29 1.79
N LEU A 23 -7.58 -20.20 0.52
CA LEU A 23 -6.98 -19.29 -0.46
C LEU A 23 -7.18 -17.82 -0.04
N GLY A 24 -8.37 -17.46 0.44
CA GLY A 24 -8.67 -16.13 0.95
C GLY A 24 -7.80 -15.76 2.15
N VAL A 25 -7.59 -16.67 3.10
CA VAL A 25 -6.70 -16.45 4.25
C VAL A 25 -5.24 -16.30 3.80
N ILE A 26 -4.78 -17.11 2.84
CA ILE A 26 -3.42 -17.01 2.28
C ILE A 26 -3.24 -15.65 1.60
N LEU A 27 -4.18 -15.23 0.76
CA LEU A 27 -4.13 -13.94 0.08
C LEU A 27 -4.20 -12.77 1.05
N TYR A 28 -5.08 -12.84 2.06
CA TYR A 28 -5.20 -11.82 3.10
C TYR A 28 -3.91 -11.65 3.91
N LYS A 29 -3.23 -12.75 4.25
CA LYS A 29 -1.93 -12.70 4.92
C LYS A 29 -0.81 -12.17 4.01
N ASN A 30 -0.86 -12.50 2.71
CA ASN A 30 0.13 -12.03 1.75
C ASN A 30 -0.02 -10.52 1.41
N PHE A 31 -1.24 -9.98 1.51
CA PHE A 31 -1.50 -8.56 1.22
C PHE A 31 -1.11 -7.62 2.38
N ASN A 32 -1.09 -8.12 3.62
CA ASN A 32 -0.61 -7.39 4.79
C ASN A 32 0.88 -7.62 5.06
N PHE A 33 1.67 -7.82 4.01
CA PHE A 33 3.11 -7.95 4.13
C PHE A 33 3.66 -6.61 4.66
N GLU A 34 4.01 -6.57 5.94
CA GLU A 34 4.99 -5.62 6.44
C GLU A 34 6.25 -5.83 5.59
N GLU A 35 6.50 -4.92 4.66
CA GLU A 35 7.82 -4.73 4.09
C GLU A 35 8.75 -4.28 5.23
N ASN A 36 9.22 -5.24 6.02
CA ASN A 36 10.53 -5.17 6.63
C ASN A 36 11.53 -5.38 5.51
N PHE A 37 11.57 -4.43 4.56
CA PHE A 37 12.67 -4.30 3.62
C PHE A 37 13.85 -3.81 4.45
N THR A 38 14.51 -4.75 5.12
CA THR A 38 15.83 -4.52 5.71
C THR A 38 16.77 -4.34 4.54
N ILE A 39 16.83 -3.12 3.99
CA ILE A 39 18.03 -2.68 3.30
C ILE A 39 19.08 -2.70 4.40
N ASN A 40 19.86 -3.77 4.46
CA ASN A 40 21.23 -3.64 4.93
C ASN A 40 21.95 -2.95 3.77
N PRO A 41 22.14 -1.61 3.79
CA PRO A 41 23.10 -1.03 2.88
C PRO A 41 24.44 -1.72 3.18
N PRO A 42 25.24 -2.05 2.17
CA PRO A 42 26.64 -2.38 2.41
C PRO A 42 27.28 -1.14 3.03
N VAL A 43 27.42 -1.16 4.36
CA VAL A 43 28.18 -0.17 5.09
C VAL A 43 29.65 -0.45 4.82
N ASN A 44 30.32 0.60 4.33
CA ASN A 44 31.76 0.78 4.12
C ASN A 44 32.38 0.17 2.86
N SER A 45 32.41 1.00 1.81
CA SER A 45 33.66 1.28 1.09
C SER A 45 33.70 2.79 0.75
N LEU A 46 34.51 3.49 1.55
CA LEU A 46 35.09 4.82 1.38
C LEU A 46 34.92 5.47 0.00
N GLU A 47 34.16 6.57 -0.11
CA GLU A 47 34.52 7.69 -0.99
C GLU A 47 34.14 9.03 -0.33
N ASP A 48 35.15 9.67 0.23
CA ASP A 48 35.22 11.08 0.61
C ASP A 48 35.15 11.94 -0.67
N SER A 49 33.97 12.00 -1.27
CA SER A 49 33.64 12.94 -2.33
C SER A 49 32.71 13.99 -1.73
N PRO A 50 32.90 15.30 -1.99
CA PRO A 50 31.98 16.32 -1.52
C PRO A 50 30.64 16.10 -2.23
N THR A 51 29.80 15.26 -1.63
CA THR A 51 28.41 15.11 -2.01
C THR A 51 27.75 16.43 -1.69
N VAL A 52 27.54 17.25 -2.74
CA VAL A 52 26.60 18.37 -2.67
C VAL A 52 25.25 17.74 -2.32
N ARG A 53 24.95 17.68 -1.02
CA ARG A 53 23.62 17.32 -0.54
C ARG A 53 22.72 18.46 -0.97
N ILE A 54 22.07 18.30 -2.11
CA ILE A 54 20.97 19.16 -2.50
C ILE A 54 19.86 18.86 -1.49
N GLU A 55 19.79 19.65 -0.43
CA GLU A 55 18.65 19.63 0.48
C GLU A 55 17.44 20.08 -0.33
N VAL A 56 16.62 19.11 -0.73
CA VAL A 56 15.39 19.43 -1.43
C VAL A 56 14.40 19.96 -0.39
N PRO A 57 13.92 21.20 -0.54
CA PRO A 57 13.04 21.79 0.46
C PRO A 57 11.75 20.96 0.59
N PRO A 58 11.22 20.85 1.81
CA PRO A 58 9.94 20.19 2.04
C PRO A 58 8.81 20.99 1.38
N VAL A 59 7.72 20.30 1.06
CA VAL A 59 6.49 20.89 0.54
C VAL A 59 5.42 20.90 1.63
N ILE A 60 4.60 21.94 1.62
CA ILE A 60 3.41 22.02 2.47
C ILE A 60 2.22 21.71 1.58
N ILE A 61 1.42 20.72 1.96
CA ILE A 61 0.23 20.32 1.22
C ILE A 61 -1.00 20.38 2.10
N HIS A 62 -2.14 20.69 1.50
CA HIS A 62 -3.45 20.57 2.13
C HIS A 62 -4.11 19.27 1.67
N ILE A 63 -4.42 18.40 2.62
CA ILE A 63 -5.11 17.13 2.40
C ILE A 63 -6.57 17.30 2.81
N SER A 64 -7.47 17.07 1.87
CA SER A 64 -8.92 17.18 2.06
C SER A 64 -9.66 15.98 1.47
N GLY A 65 -10.97 15.90 1.70
CA GLY A 65 -11.82 14.82 1.20
C GLY A 65 -11.89 13.61 2.14
N ALA A 66 -12.07 12.42 1.55
CA ALA A 66 -12.35 11.17 2.24
C ALA A 66 -11.07 10.52 2.82
N VAL A 67 -10.45 11.20 3.78
CA VAL A 67 -9.33 10.70 4.61
C VAL A 67 -9.68 10.83 6.08
N LYS A 68 -9.02 10.04 6.95
CA LYS A 68 -9.34 10.04 8.39
C LYS A 68 -9.05 11.38 9.07
N ASN A 69 -7.93 12.02 8.72
CA ASN A 69 -7.49 13.28 9.32
C ASN A 69 -7.16 14.29 8.20
N PRO A 70 -8.15 15.04 7.71
CA PRO A 70 -7.92 16.16 6.82
C PRO A 70 -7.10 17.26 7.52
N GLY A 71 -6.28 18.00 6.77
CA GLY A 71 -5.45 19.06 7.34
C GLY A 71 -4.26 19.45 6.47
N VAL A 72 -3.41 20.33 7.00
CA VAL A 72 -2.19 20.78 6.34
C VAL A 72 -0.98 20.02 6.90
N TYR A 73 -0.16 19.49 6.00
CA TYR A 73 0.97 18.64 6.33
C TYR A 73 2.23 19.11 5.62
N GLN A 74 3.38 18.86 6.25
CA GLN A 74 4.68 19.06 5.65
C GLN A 74 5.29 17.70 5.30
N LEU A 75 5.62 17.51 4.03
CA LEU A 75 6.23 16.28 3.50
C LEU A 75 7.47 16.61 2.67
N LYS A 76 8.27 15.60 2.33
CA LYS A 76 9.36 15.80 1.38
C LYS A 76 8.77 15.94 -0.02
N SER A 77 9.37 16.79 -0.84
CA SER A 77 9.00 16.91 -2.26
C SER A 77 9.23 15.63 -3.07
N THR A 78 10.04 14.71 -2.55
CA THR A 78 10.26 13.37 -3.10
C THR A 78 9.17 12.36 -2.72
N ASP A 79 8.33 12.68 -1.74
CA ASP A 79 7.24 11.80 -1.31
C ASP A 79 6.14 11.77 -2.36
N ARG A 80 5.31 10.72 -2.33
CA ARG A 80 4.22 10.51 -3.28
C ARG A 80 2.86 10.80 -2.66
N VAL A 81 1.84 10.92 -3.51
CA VAL A 81 0.44 11.10 -3.07
C VAL A 81 -0.01 10.01 -2.10
N ILE A 82 0.44 8.76 -2.29
CA ILE A 82 0.14 7.67 -1.35
C ILE A 82 0.70 7.92 0.06
N ASP A 83 1.84 8.59 0.17
CA ASP A 83 2.45 8.91 1.46
C ASP A 83 1.68 10.01 2.17
N ALA A 84 1.13 10.97 1.42
CA ALA A 84 0.18 11.95 1.93
C ALA A 84 -1.12 11.28 2.45
N VAL A 85 -1.68 10.31 1.72
CA VAL A 85 -2.87 9.58 2.21
C VAL A 85 -2.55 8.81 3.49
N LYS A 86 -1.37 8.19 3.59
CA LYS A 86 -0.92 7.50 4.80
C LYS A 86 -0.74 8.45 5.98
N ILE A 87 -0.11 9.62 5.80
CA ILE A 87 0.10 10.59 6.89
C ILE A 87 -1.23 11.16 7.42
N ALA A 88 -2.25 11.27 6.56
CA ALA A 88 -3.61 11.63 6.95
C ALA A 88 -4.37 10.48 7.68
N GLY A 89 -3.71 9.34 7.95
CA GLY A 89 -4.31 8.19 8.64
C GLY A 89 -4.97 7.15 7.72
N GLY A 90 -4.80 7.31 6.41
CA GLY A 90 -5.42 6.48 5.39
C GLY A 90 -6.76 7.02 4.90
N ALA A 91 -7.24 6.39 3.83
CA ALA A 91 -8.56 6.65 3.27
C ALA A 91 -9.68 6.09 4.16
N ILE A 92 -10.87 6.68 4.07
CA ILE A 92 -12.13 6.13 4.63
C ILE A 92 -12.89 5.34 3.55
N GLU A 93 -13.95 4.62 3.94
CA GLU A 93 -14.66 3.68 3.03
C GLU A 93 -15.25 4.38 1.79
N GLU A 94 -15.63 5.64 1.90
CA GLU A 94 -16.23 6.42 0.82
C GLU A 94 -15.19 6.97 -0.18
N ALA A 95 -13.90 6.77 0.07
CA ALA A 95 -12.84 7.29 -0.78
C ALA A 95 -12.67 6.49 -2.07
N ASN A 96 -12.70 7.18 -3.21
CA ASN A 96 -12.32 6.59 -4.50
C ASN A 96 -10.84 6.83 -4.80
N LEU A 97 -9.97 5.91 -4.37
CA LEU A 97 -8.53 6.01 -4.60
C LEU A 97 -8.11 5.79 -6.06
N ASP A 98 -8.93 5.09 -6.84
CA ASP A 98 -8.66 4.88 -8.28
C ASP A 98 -8.83 6.15 -9.10
N ALA A 99 -9.50 7.17 -8.53
CA ALA A 99 -9.69 8.47 -9.17
C ALA A 99 -8.44 9.37 -9.13
N ILE A 100 -7.39 8.98 -8.38
CA ILE A 100 -6.16 9.79 -8.22
C ILE A 100 -4.89 8.97 -8.48
N ASN A 101 -3.85 9.63 -8.98
CA ASN A 101 -2.56 8.99 -9.18
C ASN A 101 -1.78 8.92 -7.87
N LEU A 102 -1.96 7.85 -7.10
CA LEU A 102 -1.24 7.57 -5.85
C LEU A 102 0.29 7.53 -6.01
N ALA A 103 0.78 7.25 -7.22
CA ALA A 103 2.20 7.18 -7.53
C ALA A 103 2.82 8.54 -7.90
N ALA A 104 2.02 9.60 -8.08
CA ALA A 104 2.53 10.92 -8.42
C ALA A 104 3.38 11.50 -7.28
N LEU A 105 4.43 12.23 -7.64
CA LEU A 105 5.22 13.04 -6.69
C LEU A 105 4.39 14.21 -6.18
N LEU A 106 4.60 14.58 -4.93
CA LEU A 106 4.02 15.79 -4.35
C LEU A 106 4.60 17.04 -5.03
N ARG A 107 3.73 18.01 -5.29
CA ARG A 107 4.08 19.32 -5.81
C ARG A 107 3.34 20.37 -5.02
N ASP A 108 4.04 21.46 -4.72
CA ASP A 108 3.41 22.68 -4.22
C ASP A 108 2.62 23.33 -5.37
N GLY A 109 1.43 23.84 -5.10
CA GLY A 109 0.44 24.21 -6.11
C GLY A 109 -0.53 25.28 -5.65
#